data_AF-A0A3D0JIB7-F1
#
_entry.id   AF-A0A3D0JIB7-F1
#
_cell.length_a   1.000
_cell.length_b   1.000
_cell.length_c   1.000
_cell.angle_alpha   90.00
_cell.angle_beta   90.00
_cell.angle_gamma   90.00
#
_symmetry.space_group_name_H-M   'P 1'
#
loop_
_entity.id
_entity.type
_entity.pdbx_description
1 polymer ?
#
loop_
_entity_poly.entity_id
_entity_poly.type
_entity_poly.pdbx_seq_one_letter_code
_entity_poly.pdbx_strand_id
1 'polypeptide(L)'
;MSETITKSISDFFGEDVFNDAVMQARLPKKVYNALKKTMDEGKELDMATADVVANAMKDWAIEKGATHYTHWFQPLTGITAEKHDSFISPAKKDGKVLMEFSGKELVKGEPDASSFPSGGLRATFEARGYTAWDCTSPAFIRHDAAGAILCIPTAFCSYTGEALDAKTPLLRSMEALNTQALRLLKLFGNTTATHVTTSVGAEQEYFLVDRSKFLQRKDLIYTGHTLFGAMPPKGQELEDQYFGSIRERVGAFMKVVNEELWKLGVCAKTQHNEVAPSQHELAPIYSETNVAVDQNQLMMETMKKVAERQGLMCLLHEKPFAGVNGSGKHDNWSIISNDGINLLDPGKKPHENLLFQLVLVCLLKAIDDHADLLRESAATVGNDYRLGANEAPPAVLSVFLGEQIQDILDQIIASGNATSTKQSELLKTGVATLPDFKKDATDRNRTSPFAFTGNKFEFRMVGSSASIAEPNTVLNTITAEAFCEACDELEKADDFDAALKSLLKR
;
A
#
# COMPACT_ATOMS: atom_id res chain seq x y z
N MET A 1 -39.10 -11.83 -18.34
CA MET A 1 -38.30 -11.20 -17.26
C MET A 1 -37.09 -12.09 -17.09
N SER A 2 -35.92 -11.69 -17.61
CA SER A 2 -34.70 -12.48 -17.46
C SER A 2 -34.28 -12.45 -16.01
N GLU A 3 -34.24 -13.62 -15.37
CA GLU A 3 -33.64 -13.80 -14.05
C GLU A 3 -32.22 -13.25 -14.09
N THR A 4 -32.02 -12.11 -13.45
CA THR A 4 -30.68 -11.56 -13.24
C THR A 4 -30.09 -12.40 -12.13
N ILE A 5 -29.34 -13.44 -12.48
CA ILE A 5 -28.55 -14.19 -11.51
C ILE A 5 -27.58 -13.18 -10.89
N THR A 6 -27.90 -12.67 -9.70
CA THR A 6 -26.99 -11.86 -8.91
C THR A 6 -25.81 -12.74 -8.52
N LYS A 7 -24.69 -12.59 -9.22
CA LYS A 7 -23.42 -13.22 -8.86
C LYS A 7 -23.03 -12.80 -7.45
N SER A 8 -22.56 -13.74 -6.64
CA SER A 8 -21.94 -13.45 -5.34
C SER A 8 -20.58 -12.75 -5.58
N ILE A 9 -20.11 -11.95 -4.62
CA ILE A 9 -18.76 -11.35 -4.67
C ILE A 9 -17.72 -12.45 -4.87
N SER A 10 -17.89 -13.61 -4.22
CA SER A 10 -17.01 -14.77 -4.37
C SER A 10 -16.87 -15.27 -5.81
N ASP A 11 -17.87 -15.05 -6.66
CA ASP A 11 -17.92 -15.62 -8.01
C ASP A 11 -17.10 -14.80 -9.01
N PHE A 12 -16.88 -13.51 -8.73
CA PHE A 12 -16.15 -12.59 -9.60
C PHE A 12 -14.93 -11.94 -8.93
N PHE A 13 -14.72 -12.18 -7.63
CA PHE A 13 -13.56 -11.66 -6.92
C PHE A 13 -12.26 -12.18 -7.54
N GLY A 14 -11.36 -11.27 -7.89
CA GLY A 14 -10.10 -11.58 -8.55
C GLY A 14 -10.27 -12.20 -9.94
N GLU A 15 -11.45 -12.09 -10.56
CA GLU A 15 -11.68 -12.72 -11.87
C GLU A 15 -10.73 -12.15 -12.93
N ASP A 16 -10.34 -10.89 -12.83
CA ASP A 16 -9.44 -10.21 -13.77
C ASP A 16 -7.97 -10.20 -13.29
N VAL A 17 -7.60 -11.13 -12.41
CA VAL A 17 -6.22 -11.29 -11.91
C VAL A 17 -5.69 -12.67 -12.31
N PHE A 18 -4.45 -12.72 -12.81
CA PHE A 18 -3.73 -13.96 -13.06
C PHE A 18 -3.18 -14.53 -11.74
N ASN A 19 -4.11 -14.82 -10.82
CA ASN A 19 -3.84 -15.23 -9.44
C ASN A 19 -3.35 -16.68 -9.33
N ASP A 20 -3.02 -17.11 -8.11
CA ASP A 20 -2.52 -18.46 -7.80
C ASP A 20 -3.43 -19.58 -8.33
N ALA A 21 -4.76 -19.43 -8.22
CA ALA A 21 -5.71 -20.40 -8.73
C ALA A 21 -5.70 -20.49 -10.27
N VAL A 22 -5.62 -19.34 -10.96
CA VAL A 22 -5.50 -19.30 -12.43
C VAL A 22 -4.16 -19.89 -12.87
N MET A 23 -3.07 -19.55 -12.19
CA MET A 23 -1.74 -20.10 -12.44
C MET A 23 -1.74 -21.62 -12.28
N GLN A 24 -2.31 -22.15 -11.20
CA GLN A 24 -2.39 -23.59 -10.94
C GLN A 24 -3.23 -24.33 -11.98
N ALA A 25 -4.32 -23.71 -12.46
CA ALA A 25 -5.20 -24.30 -13.45
C ALA A 25 -4.60 -24.33 -14.87
N ARG A 26 -3.77 -23.32 -15.22
CA ARG A 26 -3.25 -23.13 -16.59
C ARG A 26 -1.81 -23.58 -16.79
N LEU A 27 -0.96 -23.48 -15.78
CA LEU A 27 0.45 -23.80 -15.90
C LEU A 27 0.69 -25.30 -15.67
N PRO A 28 1.60 -25.93 -16.45
CA PRO A 28 2.07 -27.27 -16.13
C PRO A 28 2.64 -27.32 -14.70
N LYS A 29 2.36 -28.39 -13.95
CA LYS A 29 2.77 -28.54 -12.53
C LYS A 29 4.23 -28.19 -12.24
N LYS A 30 5.15 -28.54 -13.13
CA LYS A 30 6.58 -28.21 -12.98
C LYS A 30 6.85 -26.71 -13.10
N VAL A 31 6.22 -26.03 -14.05
CA VAL A 31 6.35 -24.59 -14.31
C VAL A 31 5.70 -23.79 -13.18
N TYR A 32 4.51 -24.21 -12.73
CA TYR A 32 3.85 -23.62 -11.56
C TYR A 32 4.74 -23.67 -10.31
N ASN A 33 5.29 -24.86 -9.98
CA ASN A 33 6.17 -25.01 -8.84
C ASN A 33 7.48 -24.20 -8.98
N ALA A 34 8.02 -24.09 -10.20
CA ALA A 34 9.20 -23.29 -10.47
C ALA A 34 8.92 -21.80 -10.26
N LEU A 35 7.83 -21.27 -10.83
CA LEU A 35 7.40 -19.89 -10.66
C LEU A 35 7.14 -19.57 -9.18
N LYS A 36 6.41 -20.43 -8.46
CA LYS A 36 6.14 -20.23 -7.03
C LYS A 36 7.42 -20.17 -6.22
N LYS A 37 8.36 -21.08 -6.48
CA LYS A 37 9.67 -21.07 -5.85
C LYS A 37 10.46 -19.79 -6.16
N THR A 38 10.39 -19.30 -7.40
CA THR A 38 11.03 -18.04 -7.80
C THR A 38 10.46 -16.85 -7.03
N MET A 39 9.13 -16.79 -6.85
CA MET A 39 8.46 -15.76 -6.04
C MET A 39 8.86 -15.85 -4.56
N ASP A 40 8.83 -17.06 -3.98
CA ASP A 40 9.10 -17.28 -2.56
C ASP A 40 10.59 -17.05 -2.20
N GLU A 41 11.51 -17.38 -3.11
CA GLU A 41 12.96 -17.26 -2.89
C GLU A 41 13.55 -15.95 -3.46
N GLY A 42 12.76 -15.11 -4.12
CA GLY A 42 13.22 -13.85 -4.74
C GLY A 42 14.28 -14.05 -5.83
N LYS A 43 14.18 -15.13 -6.62
CA LYS A 43 15.18 -15.48 -7.65
C LYS A 43 14.82 -14.93 -9.01
N GLU A 44 15.77 -14.96 -9.94
CA GLU A 44 15.49 -14.70 -11.35
C GLU A 44 14.62 -15.81 -11.96
N LEU A 45 13.67 -15.41 -12.81
CA LEU A 45 12.85 -16.33 -13.57
C LEU A 45 13.63 -16.86 -14.78
N ASP A 46 13.75 -18.19 -14.88
CA ASP A 46 14.41 -18.79 -16.04
C ASP A 46 13.58 -18.63 -17.31
N MET A 47 14.25 -18.43 -18.45
CA MET A 47 13.57 -18.14 -19.72
C MET A 47 12.63 -19.25 -20.20
N ALA A 48 12.91 -20.52 -19.86
CA ALA A 48 12.04 -21.61 -20.26
C ALA A 48 10.71 -21.60 -19.50
N THR A 49 10.76 -21.31 -18.20
CA THR A 49 9.56 -21.05 -17.38
C THR A 49 8.84 -19.79 -17.88
N ALA A 50 9.57 -18.70 -18.17
CA ALA A 50 9.00 -17.45 -18.65
C ALA A 50 8.21 -17.61 -19.96
N ASP A 51 8.73 -18.35 -20.95
CA ASP A 51 8.04 -18.57 -22.23
C ASP A 51 6.71 -19.33 -22.05
N VAL A 52 6.67 -20.30 -21.13
CA VAL A 52 5.42 -21.04 -20.84
C VAL A 52 4.41 -20.14 -20.12
N VAL A 53 4.87 -19.35 -19.14
CA VAL A 53 4.04 -18.41 -18.40
C VAL A 53 3.47 -17.34 -19.33
N ALA A 54 4.28 -16.75 -20.21
CA ALA A 54 3.86 -15.74 -21.17
C ALA A 54 2.74 -16.27 -22.08
N ASN A 55 2.92 -17.47 -22.65
CA ASN A 55 1.88 -18.07 -23.50
C ASN A 55 0.58 -18.31 -22.72
N ALA A 56 0.65 -18.88 -21.51
CA ALA A 56 -0.53 -19.14 -20.69
C ALA A 56 -1.24 -17.84 -20.27
N MET A 57 -0.49 -16.80 -19.93
CA MET A 57 -0.99 -15.48 -19.55
C MET A 57 -1.66 -14.78 -20.73
N LYS A 58 -1.06 -14.86 -21.93
CA LYS A 58 -1.64 -14.34 -23.17
C LYS A 58 -2.95 -15.04 -23.51
N ASP A 59 -2.99 -16.36 -23.50
CA ASP A 59 -4.19 -17.13 -23.83
C ASP A 59 -5.33 -16.80 -22.85
N TRP A 60 -5.02 -16.74 -21.54
CA TRP A 60 -5.96 -16.27 -20.52
C TRP A 60 -6.46 -14.84 -20.79
N ALA A 61 -5.57 -13.93 -21.18
CA ALA A 61 -5.93 -12.56 -21.45
C ALA A 61 -6.83 -12.41 -22.68
N ILE A 62 -6.51 -13.11 -23.77
CA ILE A 62 -7.31 -13.12 -25.00
C ILE A 62 -8.71 -13.71 -24.74
N GLU A 63 -8.82 -14.76 -23.93
CA GLU A 63 -10.12 -15.32 -23.53
C GLU A 63 -11.01 -14.29 -22.80
N LYS A 64 -10.39 -13.32 -22.11
CA LYS A 64 -11.07 -12.18 -21.47
C LYS A 64 -11.24 -10.97 -22.38
N GLY A 65 -10.93 -11.12 -23.67
CA GLY A 65 -11.07 -10.09 -24.69
C GLY A 65 -9.88 -9.15 -24.81
N ALA A 66 -8.74 -9.44 -24.16
CA ALA A 66 -7.58 -8.58 -24.24
C ALA A 66 -6.98 -8.58 -25.66
N THR A 67 -6.73 -7.39 -26.18
CA THR A 67 -6.12 -7.19 -27.51
C THR A 67 -4.70 -6.64 -27.42
N HIS A 68 -4.37 -6.06 -26.28
CA HIS A 68 -3.09 -5.43 -25.98
C HIS A 68 -2.55 -5.94 -24.64
N TYR A 69 -1.24 -5.80 -24.46
CA TYR A 69 -0.57 -5.90 -23.19
C TYR A 69 0.21 -4.61 -22.90
N THR A 70 0.59 -4.45 -21.64
CA THR A 70 1.42 -3.34 -21.21
C THR A 70 2.27 -3.72 -20.02
N HIS A 71 3.50 -3.20 -19.99
CA HIS A 71 4.27 -3.09 -18.77
C HIS A 71 3.75 -1.91 -17.98
N TRP A 72 3.09 -2.20 -16.86
CA TRP A 72 2.51 -1.22 -15.96
C TRP A 72 3.51 -0.94 -14.84
N PHE A 73 3.94 0.31 -14.70
CA PHE A 73 4.97 0.70 -13.72
C PHE A 73 4.66 2.08 -13.11
N GLN A 74 5.39 2.41 -12.04
CA GLN A 74 5.19 3.63 -11.27
C GLN A 74 6.44 4.52 -11.34
N PRO A 75 6.59 5.36 -12.40
CA PRO A 75 7.71 6.28 -12.50
C PRO A 75 7.67 7.35 -11.39
N LEU A 76 8.74 8.15 -11.28
CA LEU A 76 8.89 9.24 -10.30
C LEU A 76 7.95 10.46 -10.54
N THR A 77 6.78 10.24 -11.13
CA THR A 77 5.71 11.24 -11.33
C THR A 77 4.61 11.13 -10.27
N GLY A 78 4.63 10.09 -9.43
CA GLY A 78 3.60 9.81 -8.43
C GLY A 78 2.33 9.12 -8.98
N ILE A 79 2.29 8.84 -10.28
CA ILE A 79 1.20 8.12 -10.96
C ILE A 79 1.76 6.97 -11.79
N THR A 80 0.90 6.04 -12.20
CA THR A 80 1.28 4.91 -13.05
C THR A 80 1.50 5.33 -14.50
N ALA A 81 2.37 4.61 -15.20
CA ALA A 81 2.61 4.75 -16.63
C ALA A 81 2.53 3.40 -17.34
N GLU A 82 2.24 3.48 -18.64
CA GLU A 82 1.97 2.33 -19.49
C GLU A 82 2.17 2.68 -20.97
N LYS A 83 2.52 1.66 -21.75
CA LYS A 83 2.56 1.68 -23.20
C LYS A 83 1.83 0.44 -23.70
N HIS A 84 0.85 0.59 -24.59
CA HIS A 84 0.05 -0.53 -25.05
C HIS A 84 0.64 -1.10 -26.33
N ASP A 85 1.07 -2.36 -26.26
CA ASP A 85 1.54 -3.13 -27.41
C ASP A 85 0.49 -4.20 -27.75
N SER A 86 0.17 -4.36 -29.03
CA SER A 86 -0.79 -5.39 -29.45
C SER A 86 -0.13 -6.76 -29.48
N PHE A 87 -0.88 -7.82 -29.21
CA PHE A 87 -0.41 -9.20 -29.40
C PHE A 87 -0.18 -9.57 -30.88
N ILE A 88 -0.58 -8.73 -31.83
CA ILE A 88 -0.51 -9.03 -33.27
C ILE A 88 0.95 -9.14 -33.73
N SER A 89 1.29 -10.27 -34.34
CA SER A 89 2.55 -10.44 -35.07
C SER A 89 2.43 -10.03 -36.55
N PRO A 90 3.55 -9.78 -37.25
CA PRO A 90 3.53 -9.42 -38.66
C PRO A 90 2.72 -10.42 -39.50
N ALA A 91 1.86 -9.90 -40.38
CA ALA A 91 1.00 -10.74 -41.21
C ALA A 91 1.83 -11.74 -42.03
N LYS A 92 1.42 -13.00 -41.99
CA LYS A 92 2.00 -14.05 -42.82
C LYS A 92 1.68 -13.80 -44.29
N LYS A 93 2.38 -14.49 -45.19
CA LYS A 93 2.19 -14.37 -46.66
C LYS A 93 0.75 -14.68 -47.11
N ASP A 94 -0.04 -15.38 -46.30
CA ASP A 94 -1.46 -15.68 -46.53
C ASP A 94 -2.43 -14.62 -46.00
N GLY A 95 -1.92 -13.50 -45.46
CA GLY A 95 -2.70 -12.40 -44.92
C GLY A 95 -3.25 -12.63 -43.51
N LYS A 96 -2.94 -13.76 -42.87
CA LYS A 96 -3.36 -14.03 -41.48
C LYS A 96 -2.34 -13.51 -40.48
N VAL A 97 -2.83 -13.00 -39.37
CA VAL A 97 -2.02 -12.60 -38.20
C VAL A 97 -2.07 -13.69 -37.14
N LEU A 98 -1.00 -13.82 -36.36
CA LEU A 98 -0.99 -14.61 -35.14
C LEU A 98 -0.94 -13.68 -33.93
N MET A 99 -1.43 -14.17 -32.79
CA MET A 99 -1.30 -13.50 -31.51
C MET A 99 -0.11 -14.11 -30.76
N GLU A 100 0.92 -13.33 -30.55
CA GLU A 100 2.20 -13.73 -29.95
C GLU A 100 2.48 -12.90 -28.69
N PHE A 101 3.05 -13.58 -27.68
CA PHE A 101 3.57 -12.96 -26.47
C PHE A 101 4.63 -13.88 -25.91
N SER A 102 5.87 -13.44 -25.93
CA SER A 102 7.04 -14.26 -25.58
C SER A 102 7.49 -14.05 -24.14
N GLY A 103 8.23 -15.02 -23.57
CA GLY A 103 8.86 -14.86 -22.26
C GLY A 103 9.84 -13.70 -22.23
N LYS A 104 10.45 -13.37 -23.38
CA LYS A 104 11.32 -12.20 -23.51
C LYS A 104 10.56 -10.90 -23.28
N GLU A 105 9.38 -10.76 -23.88
CA GLU A 105 8.51 -9.60 -23.68
C GLU A 105 7.93 -9.58 -22.27
N LEU A 106 7.60 -10.74 -21.69
CA LEU A 106 7.13 -10.82 -20.31
C LEU A 106 8.19 -10.34 -19.31
N VAL A 107 9.40 -10.89 -19.38
CA VAL A 107 10.46 -10.61 -18.40
C VAL A 107 11.02 -9.21 -18.58
N LYS A 108 11.06 -8.69 -19.82
CA LYS A 108 11.72 -7.43 -20.13
C LYS A 108 11.00 -6.62 -21.21
N GLY A 109 10.65 -5.37 -20.88
CA GLY A 109 10.19 -4.36 -21.83
C GLY A 109 11.18 -3.22 -22.04
N GLU A 110 10.89 -2.38 -23.05
CA GLU A 110 11.64 -1.17 -23.39
C GLU A 110 10.63 -0.05 -23.75
N PRO A 111 10.19 0.76 -22.78
CA PRO A 111 9.04 1.66 -22.97
C PRO A 111 9.35 2.99 -23.69
N ASP A 112 10.56 3.22 -24.22
CA ASP A 112 11.09 4.56 -24.59
C ASP A 112 10.83 5.58 -23.46
N ALA A 113 11.77 5.66 -22.53
CA ALA A 113 11.59 6.39 -21.29
C ALA A 113 12.09 7.83 -21.34
N SER A 114 12.39 8.39 -22.52
CA SER A 114 13.02 9.72 -22.68
C SER A 114 12.33 10.85 -21.89
N SER A 115 11.01 10.77 -21.70
CA SER A 115 10.20 11.86 -21.14
C SER A 115 9.91 11.75 -19.64
N PHE A 116 10.32 10.67 -18.96
CA PHE A 116 10.08 10.55 -17.51
C PHE A 116 11.07 11.38 -16.69
N PRO A 117 10.65 11.94 -15.54
CA PRO A 117 11.55 12.63 -14.63
C PRO A 117 12.70 11.72 -14.21
N SER A 118 13.93 12.21 -14.34
CA SER A 118 15.14 11.49 -13.95
C SER A 118 15.90 12.14 -12.80
N GLY A 119 15.44 13.29 -12.29
CA GLY A 119 16.17 14.04 -11.26
C GLY A 119 17.58 14.48 -11.69
N GLY A 120 17.88 14.49 -13.00
CA GLY A 120 19.23 14.76 -13.52
C GLY A 120 20.16 13.54 -13.56
N LEU A 121 19.69 12.35 -13.16
CA LEU A 121 20.44 11.09 -13.24
C LEU A 121 20.71 10.62 -14.68
N ARG A 122 20.12 11.31 -15.65
CA ARG A 122 20.16 10.93 -17.06
C ARG A 122 20.30 12.15 -17.96
N ALA A 123 21.08 12.03 -19.02
CA ALA A 123 21.17 13.08 -20.03
C ALA A 123 19.87 13.17 -20.85
N THR A 124 19.46 14.39 -21.22
CA THR A 124 18.17 14.67 -21.87
C THR A 124 18.02 14.09 -23.28
N PHE A 125 19.11 13.64 -23.92
CA PHE A 125 19.08 13.02 -25.24
C PHE A 125 18.99 11.49 -25.19
N GLU A 126 19.13 10.88 -24.02
CA GLU A 126 19.08 9.42 -23.86
C GLU A 126 17.63 8.98 -23.71
N ALA A 127 17.22 7.94 -24.46
CA ALA A 127 15.82 7.51 -24.54
C ALA A 127 15.55 6.09 -24.01
N ARG A 128 16.59 5.25 -23.96
CA ARG A 128 16.46 3.85 -23.50
C ARG A 128 16.25 3.73 -21.98
N GLY A 129 15.33 2.88 -21.60
CA GLY A 129 15.13 2.39 -20.23
C GLY A 129 14.53 0.98 -20.28
N TYR A 130 14.55 0.25 -19.18
CA TYR A 130 14.13 -1.15 -19.14
C TYR A 130 13.06 -1.36 -18.09
N THR A 131 12.04 -2.14 -18.44
CA THR A 131 11.09 -2.67 -17.47
C THR A 131 11.41 -4.12 -17.18
N ALA A 132 11.23 -4.55 -15.94
CA ALA A 132 11.38 -5.94 -15.51
C ALA A 132 10.13 -6.38 -14.75
N TRP A 133 9.57 -7.54 -15.10
CA TRP A 133 8.35 -8.03 -14.43
C TRP A 133 8.62 -8.35 -12.95
N ASP A 134 7.83 -7.74 -12.08
CA ASP A 134 7.74 -8.14 -10.68
C ASP A 134 6.75 -9.30 -10.56
N CYS A 135 7.27 -10.53 -10.55
CA CYS A 135 6.44 -11.74 -10.42
C CYS A 135 5.77 -11.90 -9.04
N THR A 136 6.16 -11.11 -8.04
CA THR A 136 5.53 -11.11 -6.72
C THR A 136 4.23 -10.31 -6.70
N SER A 137 3.99 -9.48 -7.71
CA SER A 137 2.71 -8.81 -7.96
C SER A 137 2.00 -9.45 -9.18
N PRO A 138 0.76 -9.95 -9.03
CA PRO A 138 0.10 -10.68 -10.10
C PRO A 138 -0.27 -9.76 -11.27
N ALA A 139 -0.09 -10.26 -12.50
CA ALA A 139 -0.63 -9.60 -13.69
C ALA A 139 -2.17 -9.55 -13.63
N PHE A 140 -2.75 -8.51 -14.20
CA PHE A 140 -4.20 -8.28 -14.17
C PHE A 140 -4.69 -7.79 -15.53
N ILE A 141 -6.00 -7.86 -15.74
CA ILE A 141 -6.64 -7.28 -16.92
C ILE A 141 -7.42 -6.05 -16.50
N ARG A 142 -7.12 -4.94 -17.17
CA ARG A 142 -7.90 -3.73 -17.02
C ARG A 142 -8.84 -3.57 -18.18
N HIS A 143 -10.12 -3.35 -17.87
CA HIS A 143 -11.15 -3.03 -18.86
C HIS A 143 -11.35 -1.53 -18.93
N ASP A 144 -11.01 -0.93 -20.06
CA ASP A 144 -11.17 0.50 -20.31
C ASP A 144 -11.90 0.79 -21.62
N ALA A 145 -11.90 2.06 -22.03
CA ALA A 145 -12.54 2.47 -23.27
C ALA A 145 -11.78 2.02 -24.53
N ALA A 146 -10.49 1.71 -24.43
CA ALA A 146 -9.68 1.13 -25.50
C ALA A 146 -9.84 -0.39 -25.59
N GLY A 147 -10.31 -1.03 -24.52
CA GLY A 147 -10.70 -2.44 -24.48
C GLY A 147 -10.15 -3.13 -23.23
N ALA A 148 -10.04 -4.46 -23.29
CA ALA A 148 -9.30 -5.21 -22.29
C ALA A 148 -7.80 -5.18 -22.61
N ILE A 149 -6.99 -4.93 -21.58
CA ILE A 149 -5.53 -4.82 -21.69
C ILE A 149 -4.92 -5.67 -20.58
N LEU A 150 -3.97 -6.53 -20.94
CA LEU A 150 -3.14 -7.26 -19.97
C LEU A 150 -2.10 -6.32 -19.38
N CYS A 151 -2.19 -6.04 -18.08
CA CYS A 151 -1.25 -5.21 -17.34
C CYS A 151 -0.28 -6.08 -16.54
N ILE A 152 1.02 -5.88 -16.78
CA ILE A 152 2.11 -6.63 -16.16
C ILE A 152 2.83 -5.69 -15.20
N PRO A 153 2.71 -5.86 -13.86
CA PRO A 153 3.39 -5.02 -12.89
C PRO A 153 4.91 -5.10 -13.05
N THR A 154 5.57 -3.96 -13.27
CA THR A 154 7.01 -3.95 -13.58
C THR A 154 7.77 -2.91 -12.79
N ALA A 155 9.01 -3.27 -12.46
CA ALA A 155 10.03 -2.31 -12.07
C ALA A 155 10.58 -1.60 -13.31
N PHE A 156 10.96 -0.34 -13.19
CA PHE A 156 11.49 0.48 -14.28
C PHE A 156 12.81 1.15 -13.93
N CYS A 157 13.84 0.89 -14.74
CA CYS A 157 15.18 1.42 -14.57
C CYS A 157 15.73 2.12 -15.83
N SER A 158 16.71 2.97 -15.62
CA SER A 158 17.45 3.64 -16.69
C SER A 158 18.29 2.63 -17.51
N TYR A 159 18.90 3.11 -18.58
CA TYR A 159 19.90 2.32 -19.32
C TYR A 159 21.14 1.95 -18.50
N THR A 160 21.54 2.83 -17.57
CA THR A 160 22.71 2.69 -16.69
C THR A 160 22.41 1.95 -15.39
N GLY A 161 21.14 1.63 -15.11
CA GLY A 161 20.69 0.79 -13.99
C GLY A 161 20.18 1.55 -12.77
N GLU A 162 20.10 2.88 -12.82
CA GLU A 162 19.43 3.67 -11.79
C GLU A 162 17.93 3.37 -11.78
N ALA A 163 17.34 3.29 -10.59
CA ALA A 163 15.90 3.17 -10.43
C ALA A 163 15.23 4.49 -10.83
N LEU A 164 14.32 4.44 -11.80
CA LEU A 164 13.54 5.59 -12.25
C LEU A 164 12.06 5.43 -11.90
N ASP A 165 11.80 4.65 -10.86
CA ASP A 165 10.49 4.23 -10.41
C ASP A 165 10.44 4.12 -8.88
N ALA A 166 9.22 3.97 -8.37
CA ALA A 166 8.99 3.77 -6.94
C ALA A 166 9.05 2.28 -6.54
N LYS A 167 8.88 1.36 -7.50
CA LYS A 167 8.82 -0.08 -7.24
C LYS A 167 10.19 -0.65 -6.89
N THR A 168 11.25 -0.29 -7.63
CA THR A 168 12.60 -0.83 -7.39
C THR A 168 13.14 -0.49 -5.99
N PRO A 169 13.10 0.78 -5.52
CA PRO A 169 13.53 1.12 -4.16
C PRO A 169 12.71 0.39 -3.09
N LEU A 170 11.40 0.28 -3.30
CA LEU A 170 10.51 -0.44 -2.39
C LEU A 170 10.91 -1.91 -2.24
N LEU A 171 11.08 -2.63 -3.34
CA LEU A 171 11.48 -4.04 -3.31
C LEU A 171 12.83 -4.25 -2.63
N ARG A 172 13.81 -3.35 -2.88
CA ARG A 172 15.10 -3.37 -2.18
C ARG A 172 14.95 -3.16 -0.67
N SER A 173 14.09 -2.23 -0.26
CA SER A 173 13.84 -1.97 1.16
C SER A 173 13.18 -3.17 1.86
N MET A 174 12.28 -3.88 1.17
CA MET A 174 11.65 -5.09 1.68
C MET A 174 12.67 -6.23 1.85
N GLU A 175 13.59 -6.40 0.89
CA GLU A 175 14.67 -7.38 0.98
C GLU A 175 15.64 -7.08 2.14
N ALA A 176 15.99 -5.80 2.32
CA ALA A 176 16.83 -5.35 3.42
C ALA A 176 16.18 -5.66 4.77
N LEU A 177 14.91 -5.29 4.95
CA LEU A 177 14.17 -5.57 6.17
C LEU A 177 14.02 -7.07 6.42
N ASN A 178 13.64 -7.85 5.39
CA ASN A 178 13.53 -9.30 5.48
C ASN A 178 14.81 -9.94 6.01
N THR A 179 15.96 -9.55 5.46
CA THR A 179 17.28 -10.06 5.87
C THR A 179 17.53 -9.82 7.35
N GLN A 180 17.32 -8.59 7.83
CA GLN A 180 17.61 -8.24 9.22
C GLN A 180 16.57 -8.79 10.19
N ALA A 181 15.29 -8.81 9.80
CA ALA A 181 14.22 -9.39 10.61
C ALA A 181 14.41 -10.91 10.80
N LEU A 182 14.88 -11.63 9.78
CA LEU A 182 15.23 -13.05 9.91
C LEU A 182 16.41 -13.29 10.85
N ARG A 183 17.43 -12.40 10.87
CA ARG A 183 18.51 -12.47 11.86
C ARG A 183 17.97 -12.29 13.27
N LEU A 184 17.12 -11.29 13.45
CA LEU A 184 16.47 -11.00 14.72
C LEU A 184 15.64 -12.21 15.19
N LEU A 185 14.77 -12.77 14.35
CA LEU A 185 13.98 -13.97 14.69
C LEU A 185 14.85 -15.16 15.12
N LYS A 186 16.00 -15.38 14.46
CA LYS A 186 16.94 -16.46 14.81
C LYS A 186 17.56 -16.26 16.20
N LEU A 187 17.86 -15.03 16.60
CA LEU A 187 18.35 -14.71 17.95
C LEU A 187 17.35 -15.11 19.04
N PHE A 188 16.05 -15.02 18.76
CA PHE A 188 14.98 -15.46 19.65
C PHE A 188 14.59 -16.94 19.45
N GLY A 189 15.41 -17.72 18.75
CA GLY A 189 15.24 -19.17 18.57
C GLY A 189 14.27 -19.61 17.48
N ASN A 190 13.71 -18.68 16.69
CA ASN A 190 12.89 -19.06 15.54
C ASN A 190 13.78 -19.55 14.39
N THR A 191 13.59 -20.80 13.99
CA THR A 191 14.29 -21.46 12.86
C THR A 191 13.32 -21.92 11.76
N THR A 192 12.02 -21.63 11.92
CA THR A 192 10.95 -22.02 11.01
C THR A 192 10.63 -20.94 9.98
N ALA A 193 10.77 -19.67 10.35
CA ALA A 193 10.60 -18.55 9.46
C ALA A 193 11.70 -18.58 8.37
N THR A 194 11.27 -18.58 7.11
CA THR A 194 12.16 -18.50 5.95
C THR A 194 12.09 -17.15 5.25
N HIS A 195 11.04 -16.38 5.53
CA HIS A 195 10.80 -15.08 4.92
C HIS A 195 9.97 -14.19 5.86
N VAL A 196 10.23 -12.88 5.82
CA VAL A 196 9.50 -11.83 6.55
C VAL A 196 9.13 -10.74 5.56
N THR A 197 7.85 -10.43 5.46
CA THR A 197 7.33 -9.33 4.63
C THR A 197 6.77 -8.23 5.51
N THR A 198 6.69 -7.03 4.94
CA THR A 198 5.79 -6.00 5.49
C THR A 198 4.42 -6.10 4.85
N SER A 199 3.42 -5.67 5.60
CA SER A 199 2.04 -5.58 5.17
C SER A 199 1.49 -4.18 5.41
N VAL A 200 0.66 -3.71 4.49
CA VAL A 200 0.10 -2.36 4.50
C VAL A 200 -1.39 -2.37 4.22
N GLY A 201 -2.15 -1.62 5.03
CA GLY A 201 -3.53 -1.23 4.75
C GLY A 201 -3.65 0.29 4.57
N ALA A 202 -3.85 0.75 3.34
CA ALA A 202 -3.94 2.18 3.03
C ALA A 202 -5.39 2.68 3.06
N GLU A 203 -5.73 3.55 4.00
CA GLU A 203 -7.04 4.19 4.11
C GLU A 203 -7.09 5.40 3.15
N GLN A 204 -7.91 5.34 2.10
CA GLN A 204 -7.93 6.35 1.04
C GLN A 204 -9.07 7.35 1.24
N GLU A 205 -8.74 8.57 1.66
CA GLU A 205 -9.71 9.67 1.68
C GLU A 205 -9.76 10.41 0.33
N TYR A 206 -10.92 11.00 0.03
CA TYR A 206 -11.19 11.71 -1.22
C TYR A 206 -12.43 12.60 -1.13
N PHE A 207 -12.55 13.57 -2.05
CA PHE A 207 -13.78 14.35 -2.25
C PHE A 207 -14.50 13.95 -3.54
N LEU A 208 -15.84 13.99 -3.50
CA LEU A 208 -16.68 13.87 -4.69
C LEU A 208 -17.46 15.16 -4.95
N VAL A 209 -17.28 15.70 -6.16
CA VAL A 209 -18.02 16.87 -6.63
C VAL A 209 -18.80 16.56 -7.90
N ASP A 210 -19.87 17.31 -8.14
CA ASP A 210 -20.60 17.23 -9.39
C ASP A 210 -19.72 17.72 -10.56
N ARG A 211 -19.62 16.93 -11.63
CA ARG A 211 -18.76 17.23 -12.77
C ARG A 211 -19.13 18.54 -13.46
N SER A 212 -20.43 18.87 -13.56
CA SER A 212 -20.86 20.13 -14.19
C SER A 212 -20.40 21.36 -13.41
N LYS A 213 -20.35 21.26 -12.07
CA LYS A 213 -19.82 22.32 -11.19
C LYS A 213 -18.30 22.39 -11.24
N PHE A 214 -17.63 21.24 -11.26
CA PHE A 214 -16.18 21.16 -11.42
C PHE A 214 -15.71 21.84 -12.71
N LEU A 215 -16.40 21.59 -13.83
CA LEU A 215 -16.05 22.18 -15.13
C LEU A 215 -16.21 23.72 -15.18
N GLN A 216 -16.97 24.31 -14.25
CA GLN A 216 -17.11 25.76 -14.12
C GLN A 216 -15.95 26.40 -13.32
N ARG A 217 -15.09 25.59 -12.69
CA ARG A 217 -14.01 26.02 -11.80
C ARG A 217 -12.65 25.69 -12.39
N LYS A 218 -12.13 26.63 -13.18
CA LYS A 218 -10.80 26.52 -13.81
C LYS A 218 -9.67 26.29 -12.80
N ASP A 219 -9.77 26.90 -11.63
CA ASP A 219 -8.82 26.69 -10.55
C ASP A 219 -8.82 25.24 -10.07
N LEU A 220 -9.98 24.63 -9.82
CA LEU A 220 -10.06 23.20 -9.49
C LEU A 220 -9.52 22.30 -10.61
N ILE A 221 -9.76 22.65 -11.88
CA ILE A 221 -9.26 21.89 -13.03
C ILE A 221 -7.74 21.90 -13.10
N TYR A 222 -7.12 23.08 -12.95
CA TYR A 222 -5.68 23.24 -13.17
C TYR A 222 -4.84 22.96 -11.95
N THR A 223 -5.39 23.17 -10.75
CA THR A 223 -4.62 23.10 -9.50
C THR A 223 -5.10 21.99 -8.56
N GLY A 224 -6.25 21.37 -8.82
CA GLY A 224 -6.83 20.35 -7.95
C GLY A 224 -7.48 20.89 -6.67
N HIS A 225 -7.36 22.20 -6.41
CA HIS A 225 -7.97 22.87 -5.26
C HIS A 225 -8.56 24.23 -5.64
N THR A 226 -9.40 24.79 -4.79
CA THR A 226 -9.94 26.14 -4.99
C THR A 226 -8.91 27.20 -4.59
N LEU A 227 -8.59 28.12 -5.51
CA LEU A 227 -7.68 29.23 -5.21
C LEU A 227 -8.38 30.39 -4.50
N PHE A 228 -9.69 30.53 -4.71
CA PHE A 228 -10.54 31.52 -4.07
C PHE A 228 -11.98 31.00 -3.95
N GLY A 229 -12.76 31.56 -3.04
CA GLY A 229 -14.15 31.21 -2.84
C GLY A 229 -14.69 31.76 -1.54
N ALA A 230 -15.96 32.16 -1.52
CA ALA A 230 -16.65 32.50 -0.28
C ALA A 230 -16.99 31.21 0.49
N MET A 231 -16.92 31.27 1.82
CA MET A 231 -17.35 30.17 2.67
C MET A 231 -18.85 29.90 2.48
N PRO A 232 -19.29 28.63 2.50
CA PRO A 232 -20.71 28.31 2.42
C PRO A 232 -21.45 28.81 3.66
N PRO A 233 -22.77 29.13 3.56
CA PRO A 233 -23.57 29.52 4.73
C PRO A 233 -23.65 28.45 5.84
N LYS A 234 -23.49 27.18 5.46
CA LYS A 234 -23.28 26.04 6.37
C LYS A 234 -21.99 25.36 5.94
N GLY A 235 -20.96 25.44 6.78
CA GLY A 235 -19.69 24.76 6.60
C GLY A 235 -19.71 23.39 7.25
N GLN A 236 -18.69 23.11 8.05
CA GLN A 236 -18.47 21.86 8.75
C GLN A 236 -18.75 21.98 10.28
N GLU A 237 -19.35 23.07 10.74
CA GLU A 237 -19.41 23.43 12.16
C GLU A 237 -20.18 22.42 13.04
N LEU A 238 -21.05 21.61 12.43
CA LEU A 238 -21.85 20.59 13.13
C LEU A 238 -21.26 19.17 13.04
N GLU A 239 -20.21 18.96 12.23
CA GLU A 239 -19.59 17.65 11.98
C GLU A 239 -20.60 16.53 11.62
N ASP A 240 -21.75 16.91 11.07
CA ASP A 240 -22.92 16.04 10.86
C ASP A 240 -22.79 15.08 9.68
N GLN A 241 -21.68 15.20 8.94
CA GLN A 241 -21.33 14.37 7.81
C GLN A 241 -20.65 13.06 8.26
N TYR A 242 -19.86 13.08 9.35
CA TYR A 242 -19.06 11.93 9.77
C TYR A 242 -19.94 10.75 10.17
N PHE A 243 -19.76 9.60 9.52
CA PHE A 243 -20.67 8.45 9.59
C PHE A 243 -22.16 8.75 9.35
N GLY A 244 -22.46 9.91 8.77
CA GLY A 244 -23.80 10.27 8.33
C GLY A 244 -24.27 9.40 7.17
N SER A 245 -25.55 9.48 6.83
CA SER A 245 -26.12 8.70 5.73
C SER A 245 -25.43 9.03 4.39
N ILE A 246 -24.99 7.98 3.68
CA ILE A 246 -24.41 8.13 2.34
C ILE A 246 -25.54 8.47 1.36
N ARG A 247 -25.36 9.52 0.58
CA ARG A 247 -26.35 9.91 -0.45
C ARG A 247 -26.41 8.87 -1.55
N GLU A 248 -27.60 8.53 -2.05
CA GLU A 248 -27.81 7.51 -3.10
C GLU A 248 -26.88 7.64 -4.31
N ARG A 249 -26.65 8.87 -4.80
CA ARG A 249 -25.72 9.12 -5.92
C ARG A 249 -24.27 8.73 -5.59
N VAL A 250 -23.83 8.97 -4.36
CA VAL A 250 -22.50 8.56 -3.88
C VAL A 250 -22.47 7.05 -3.63
N GLY A 251 -23.54 6.48 -3.07
CA GLY A 251 -23.67 5.03 -2.90
C GLY A 251 -23.57 4.27 -4.23
N ALA A 252 -24.20 4.79 -5.29
CA ALA A 252 -24.10 4.23 -6.64
C ALA A 252 -22.67 4.30 -7.22
N PHE A 253 -21.91 5.35 -6.90
CA PHE A 253 -20.49 5.45 -7.23
C PHE A 253 -19.67 4.42 -6.47
N MET A 254 -19.80 4.39 -5.15
CA MET A 254 -19.07 3.48 -4.27
C MET A 254 -19.33 2.01 -4.62
N LYS A 255 -20.57 1.66 -4.95
CA LYS A 255 -20.94 0.31 -5.41
C LYS A 255 -20.11 -0.12 -6.63
N VAL A 256 -20.03 0.74 -7.66
CA VAL A 256 -19.29 0.41 -8.89
C VAL A 256 -17.79 0.37 -8.63
N VAL A 257 -17.25 1.28 -7.81
CA VAL A 257 -15.84 1.23 -7.40
C VAL A 257 -15.51 -0.10 -6.73
N ASN A 258 -16.33 -0.54 -5.77
CA ASN A 258 -16.11 -1.81 -5.09
C ASN A 258 -16.16 -3.00 -6.05
N GLU A 259 -17.16 -3.06 -6.94
CA GLU A 259 -17.27 -4.14 -7.93
C GLU A 259 -16.04 -4.23 -8.84
N GLU A 260 -15.53 -3.10 -9.33
CA GLU A 260 -14.33 -3.06 -10.17
C GLU A 260 -13.06 -3.45 -9.39
N LEU A 261 -12.93 -2.98 -8.14
CA LEU A 261 -11.80 -3.34 -7.28
C LEU A 261 -11.81 -4.82 -6.88
N TRP A 262 -12.98 -5.38 -6.59
CA TRP A 262 -13.11 -6.80 -6.28
C TRP A 262 -12.73 -7.66 -7.49
N LYS A 263 -13.09 -7.29 -8.72
CA LYS A 263 -12.62 -8.01 -9.94
C LYS A 263 -11.11 -8.01 -10.08
N LEU A 264 -10.46 -6.90 -9.69
CA LEU A 264 -9.01 -6.73 -9.63
C LEU A 264 -8.37 -7.36 -8.38
N GLY A 265 -9.13 -8.11 -7.57
CA GLY A 265 -8.62 -8.81 -6.38
C GLY A 265 -8.26 -7.88 -5.21
N VAL A 266 -8.66 -6.62 -5.26
CA VAL A 266 -8.49 -5.68 -4.15
C VAL A 266 -9.59 -5.92 -3.12
N CYS A 267 -9.22 -6.21 -1.87
CA CYS A 267 -10.14 -6.45 -0.77
C CYS A 267 -10.77 -5.16 -0.22
N ALA A 268 -11.39 -4.35 -1.08
CA ALA A 268 -12.14 -3.15 -0.68
C ALA A 268 -13.21 -3.52 0.36
N LYS A 269 -13.12 -2.96 1.58
CA LYS A 269 -13.84 -3.48 2.75
C LYS A 269 -14.72 -2.43 3.43
N THR A 270 -14.16 -1.27 3.72
CA THR A 270 -14.82 -0.24 4.53
C THR A 270 -14.99 1.01 3.68
N GLN A 271 -16.17 1.63 3.78
CA GLN A 271 -16.44 2.93 3.16
C GLN A 271 -17.38 3.73 4.04
N HIS A 272 -17.19 5.04 4.12
CA HIS A 272 -18.08 5.96 4.84
C HIS A 272 -17.91 7.40 4.37
N ASN A 273 -18.79 8.25 4.87
CA ASN A 273 -18.57 9.69 4.83
C ASN A 273 -17.50 10.09 5.86
N GLU A 274 -16.62 10.98 5.42
CA GLU A 274 -15.64 11.64 6.29
C GLU A 274 -16.19 12.93 6.89
N VAL A 275 -15.39 13.63 7.69
CA VAL A 275 -15.85 14.81 8.45
C VAL A 275 -16.25 15.99 7.55
N ALA A 276 -15.52 16.29 6.47
CA ALA A 276 -15.87 17.41 5.60
C ALA A 276 -17.04 17.09 4.65
N PRO A 277 -17.88 18.08 4.28
CA PRO A 277 -18.92 17.89 3.29
C PRO A 277 -18.35 17.36 1.97
N SER A 278 -18.99 16.33 1.40
CA SER A 278 -18.54 15.66 0.18
C SER A 278 -17.19 14.92 0.29
N GLN A 279 -16.64 14.75 1.50
CA GLN A 279 -15.48 13.90 1.78
C GLN A 279 -15.94 12.48 2.13
N HIS A 280 -15.16 11.50 1.68
CA HIS A 280 -15.41 10.08 1.87
C HIS A 280 -14.10 9.33 2.08
N GLU A 281 -14.19 8.12 2.62
CA GLU A 281 -13.08 7.19 2.78
C GLU A 281 -13.41 5.83 2.14
N LEU A 282 -12.38 5.17 1.61
CA LEU A 282 -12.37 3.77 1.22
C LEU A 282 -11.12 3.09 1.78
N ALA A 283 -11.29 2.02 2.56
CA ALA A 283 -10.17 1.25 3.10
C ALA A 283 -10.24 -0.23 2.64
N PRO A 284 -9.15 -0.77 2.07
CA PRO A 284 -9.03 -2.20 1.78
C PRO A 284 -8.53 -2.97 3.02
N ILE A 285 -8.70 -4.29 3.01
CA ILE A 285 -7.92 -5.16 3.90
C ILE A 285 -6.45 -5.07 3.47
N TYR A 286 -5.54 -5.08 4.45
CA TYR A 286 -4.10 -5.06 4.20
C TYR A 286 -3.62 -6.21 3.31
N SER A 287 -2.53 -5.99 2.61
CA SER A 287 -1.81 -6.98 1.81
C SER A 287 -0.30 -6.77 1.94
N GLU A 288 0.52 -7.67 1.39
CA GLU A 288 1.97 -7.47 1.34
C GLU A 288 2.31 -6.13 0.68
N THR A 289 3.28 -5.40 1.23
CA THR A 289 3.50 -3.98 0.92
C THR A 289 3.60 -3.67 -0.58
N ASN A 290 4.36 -4.47 -1.35
CA ASN A 290 4.50 -4.32 -2.80
C ASN A 290 3.17 -4.47 -3.55
N VAL A 291 2.29 -5.37 -3.10
CA VAL A 291 0.95 -5.60 -3.65
C VAL A 291 0.02 -4.47 -3.19
N ALA A 292 0.06 -4.08 -1.91
CA ALA A 292 -0.74 -2.99 -1.36
C ALA A 292 -0.48 -1.67 -2.11
N VAL A 293 0.77 -1.39 -2.44
CA VAL A 293 1.20 -0.24 -3.24
C VAL A 293 0.56 -0.25 -4.63
N ASP A 294 0.60 -1.39 -5.34
CA ASP A 294 -0.06 -1.52 -6.65
C ASP A 294 -1.58 -1.38 -6.55
N GLN A 295 -2.18 -2.03 -5.54
CA GLN A 295 -3.61 -1.98 -5.29
C GLN A 295 -4.09 -0.56 -4.95
N ASN A 296 -3.29 0.24 -4.22
CA ASN A 296 -3.61 1.63 -3.93
C ASN A 296 -3.61 2.49 -5.21
N GLN A 297 -2.65 2.29 -6.12
CA GLN A 297 -2.66 2.98 -7.42
C GLN A 297 -3.89 2.61 -8.24
N LEU A 298 -4.23 1.32 -8.32
CA LEU A 298 -5.44 0.84 -8.99
C LEU A 298 -6.71 1.41 -8.36
N MET A 299 -6.75 1.54 -7.05
CA MET A 299 -7.85 2.18 -6.32
C MET A 299 -8.03 3.63 -6.74
N MET A 300 -6.96 4.44 -6.66
CA MET A 300 -7.00 5.85 -7.07
C MET A 300 -7.41 6.03 -8.54
N GLU A 301 -6.89 5.20 -9.44
CA GLU A 301 -7.23 5.22 -10.87
C GLU A 301 -8.70 4.84 -11.11
N THR A 302 -9.18 3.77 -10.46
CA THR A 302 -10.56 3.28 -10.57
C THR A 302 -11.55 4.32 -10.06
N MET A 303 -11.28 4.96 -8.92
CA MET A 303 -12.14 6.01 -8.36
C MET A 303 -12.28 7.20 -9.31
N LYS A 304 -11.19 7.66 -9.94
CA LYS A 304 -11.24 8.73 -10.94
C LYS A 304 -12.08 8.34 -12.15
N LYS A 305 -11.81 7.16 -12.73
CA LYS A 305 -12.52 6.66 -13.92
C LYS A 305 -14.02 6.48 -13.66
N VAL A 306 -14.39 5.85 -12.55
CA VAL A 306 -15.80 5.61 -12.20
C VAL A 306 -16.53 6.92 -11.92
N ALA A 307 -15.87 7.89 -11.25
CA ALA A 307 -16.47 9.19 -10.97
C ALA A 307 -16.83 9.91 -12.27
N GLU A 308 -15.89 9.97 -13.22
CA GLU A 308 -16.12 10.62 -14.52
C GLU A 308 -17.27 9.98 -15.30
N ARG A 309 -17.31 8.64 -15.36
CA ARG A 309 -18.39 7.87 -16.03
C ARG A 309 -19.77 8.16 -15.42
N GLN A 310 -19.83 8.50 -14.13
CA GLN A 310 -21.08 8.81 -13.42
C GLN A 310 -21.35 10.32 -13.27
N GLY A 311 -20.65 11.16 -14.05
CA GLY A 311 -20.86 12.61 -14.02
C GLY A 311 -20.43 13.25 -12.69
N LEU A 312 -19.53 12.62 -11.95
CA LEU A 312 -18.86 13.12 -10.77
C LEU A 312 -17.38 13.43 -11.11
N MET A 313 -16.68 14.09 -10.21
CA MET A 313 -15.24 14.22 -10.22
C MET A 313 -14.69 13.82 -8.86
N CYS A 314 -13.73 12.89 -8.87
CA CYS A 314 -13.00 12.47 -7.68
C CYS A 314 -11.77 13.36 -7.50
N LEU A 315 -11.70 14.07 -6.38
CA LEU A 315 -10.57 14.92 -6.03
C LEU A 315 -9.74 14.19 -4.96
N LEU A 316 -8.48 13.91 -5.30
CA LEU A 316 -7.50 13.29 -4.39
C LEU A 316 -6.51 14.30 -3.82
N HIS A 317 -6.62 15.58 -4.16
CA HIS A 317 -5.78 16.62 -3.59
C HIS A 317 -6.00 16.69 -2.06
N GLU A 318 -4.93 16.86 -1.29
CA GLU A 318 -4.95 16.77 0.17
C GLU A 318 -5.75 17.90 0.83
N LYS A 319 -5.86 19.04 0.15
CA LYS A 319 -6.64 20.19 0.64
C LYS A 319 -7.42 20.86 -0.50
N PRO A 320 -8.50 20.24 -1.02
CA PRO A 320 -9.19 20.75 -2.21
C PRO A 320 -10.00 22.02 -1.91
N PHE A 321 -10.47 22.19 -0.68
CA PHE A 321 -11.25 23.35 -0.22
C PHE A 321 -10.65 23.94 1.05
N ALA A 322 -10.57 25.27 1.12
CA ALA A 322 -10.12 25.97 2.32
C ALA A 322 -11.21 25.94 3.42
N GLY A 323 -10.80 25.92 4.69
CA GLY A 323 -11.70 26.04 5.84
C GLY A 323 -12.49 24.77 6.23
N VAL A 324 -12.20 23.62 5.60
CA VAL A 324 -12.76 22.30 5.94
C VAL A 324 -11.63 21.27 6.06
N ASN A 325 -11.91 20.05 6.53
CA ASN A 325 -10.90 18.99 6.61
C ASN A 325 -10.23 18.71 5.26
N GLY A 326 -8.96 18.29 5.33
CA GLY A 326 -8.23 17.80 4.18
C GLY A 326 -8.34 16.28 4.04
N SER A 327 -7.90 15.75 2.92
CA SER A 327 -7.86 14.32 2.63
C SER A 327 -6.48 13.72 2.92
N GLY A 328 -6.44 12.74 3.82
CA GLY A 328 -5.25 11.96 4.14
C GLY A 328 -5.19 10.61 3.41
N LYS A 329 -4.08 9.92 3.59
CA LYS A 329 -3.98 8.48 3.35
C LYS A 329 -3.29 7.84 4.55
N HIS A 330 -4.01 7.12 5.40
CA HIS A 330 -3.34 6.49 6.55
C HIS A 330 -2.69 5.17 6.11
N ASP A 331 -1.40 5.04 6.41
CA ASP A 331 -0.59 3.89 6.03
C ASP A 331 -0.43 2.96 7.24
N ASN A 332 -1.27 1.92 7.32
CA ASN A 332 -1.25 0.95 8.42
C ASN A 332 -0.20 -0.14 8.14
N TRP A 333 0.97 -0.01 8.72
CA TRP A 333 2.15 -0.82 8.44
C TRP A 333 2.45 -1.86 9.54
N SER A 334 2.76 -3.09 9.14
CA SER A 334 3.22 -4.17 10.02
C SER A 334 4.27 -5.08 9.40
N ILE A 335 4.96 -5.87 10.25
CA ILE A 335 6.03 -6.80 9.86
C ILE A 335 5.60 -8.23 10.23
N ILE A 336 5.50 -9.13 9.25
CA ILE A 336 4.91 -10.46 9.42
C ILE A 336 5.85 -11.52 8.82
N SER A 337 6.16 -12.55 9.60
CA SER A 337 6.88 -13.74 9.10
C SER A 337 5.95 -14.71 8.38
N ASN A 338 6.51 -15.51 7.48
CA ASN A 338 5.75 -16.52 6.73
C ASN A 338 5.23 -17.69 7.59
N ASP A 339 5.74 -17.84 8.82
CA ASP A 339 5.20 -18.78 9.82
C ASP A 339 4.14 -18.14 10.75
N GLY A 340 3.72 -16.89 10.47
CA GLY A 340 2.55 -16.25 11.07
C GLY A 340 2.82 -15.37 12.29
N ILE A 341 4.09 -15.07 12.59
CA ILE A 341 4.45 -14.15 13.68
C ILE A 341 4.37 -12.72 13.18
N ASN A 342 3.51 -11.91 13.80
CA ASN A 342 3.55 -10.46 13.66
C ASN A 342 4.52 -9.89 14.69
N LEU A 343 5.62 -9.30 14.23
CA LEU A 343 6.69 -8.77 15.08
C LEU A 343 6.24 -7.53 15.88
N LEU A 344 5.15 -6.88 15.47
CA LEU A 344 4.53 -5.74 16.17
C LEU A 344 3.34 -6.14 17.03
N ASP A 345 3.04 -7.44 17.17
CA ASP A 345 2.00 -7.92 18.09
C ASP A 345 2.58 -8.05 19.52
N PRO A 346 2.07 -7.26 20.50
CA PRO A 346 2.50 -7.32 21.89
C PRO A 346 2.15 -8.66 22.54
N GLY A 347 1.15 -9.37 22.02
CA GLY A 347 0.58 -10.55 22.63
C GLY A 347 -0.17 -10.24 23.93
N LYS A 348 -0.48 -11.28 24.70
CA LYS A 348 -1.25 -11.15 25.96
C LYS A 348 -0.45 -10.55 27.12
N LYS A 349 0.88 -10.68 27.06
CA LYS A 349 1.80 -10.26 28.11
C LYS A 349 2.99 -9.53 27.51
N PRO A 350 2.80 -8.28 27.08
CA PRO A 350 3.86 -7.52 26.39
C PRO A 350 5.13 -7.33 27.23
N HIS A 351 5.03 -7.25 28.56
CA HIS A 351 6.22 -7.19 29.44
C HIS A 351 7.10 -8.46 29.42
N GLU A 352 6.55 -9.62 29.03
CA GLU A 352 7.32 -10.87 28.85
C GLU A 352 7.80 -11.05 27.40
N ASN A 353 7.23 -10.31 26.44
CA ASN A 353 7.53 -10.46 25.01
C ASN A 353 8.76 -9.62 24.62
N LEU A 354 9.95 -10.16 24.87
CA LEU A 354 11.22 -9.49 24.60
C LEU A 354 11.47 -9.24 23.10
N LEU A 355 10.96 -10.11 22.22
CA LEU A 355 11.03 -9.92 20.77
C LEU A 355 10.27 -8.64 20.37
N PHE A 356 9.02 -8.51 20.82
CA PHE A 356 8.22 -7.29 20.57
C PHE A 356 8.88 -6.05 21.17
N GLN A 357 9.40 -6.13 22.40
CA GLN A 357 10.09 -5.00 23.04
C GLN A 357 11.30 -4.54 22.22
N LEU A 358 12.13 -5.47 21.74
CA LEU A 358 13.28 -5.13 20.90
C LEU A 358 12.83 -4.49 19.59
N VAL A 359 11.87 -5.10 18.90
CA VAL A 359 11.32 -4.55 17.65
C VAL A 359 10.76 -3.14 17.85
N LEU A 360 10.02 -2.93 18.94
CA LEU A 360 9.45 -1.63 19.29
C LEU A 360 10.54 -0.59 19.54
N VAL A 361 11.55 -0.90 20.35
CA VAL A 361 12.66 0.02 20.65
C VAL A 361 13.46 0.34 19.39
N CYS A 362 13.78 -0.66 18.56
CA CYS A 362 14.44 -0.45 17.28
C CYS A 362 13.64 0.47 16.36
N LEU A 363 12.31 0.29 16.28
CA LEU A 363 11.45 1.14 15.47
C LEU A 363 11.40 2.58 16.01
N LEU A 364 11.32 2.75 17.34
CA LEU A 364 11.36 4.08 17.97
C LEU A 364 12.68 4.79 17.69
N LYS A 365 13.81 4.08 17.84
CA LYS A 365 15.14 4.60 17.48
C LYS A 365 15.20 5.00 16.01
N ALA A 366 14.74 4.13 15.12
CA ALA A 366 14.76 4.40 13.67
C ALA A 366 13.96 5.65 13.31
N ILE A 367 12.80 5.86 13.94
CA ILE A 367 11.97 7.06 13.71
C ILE A 367 12.61 8.30 14.31
N ASP A 368 13.23 8.21 15.49
CA ASP A 368 13.90 9.34 16.14
C ASP A 368 15.13 9.79 15.33
N ASP A 369 15.98 8.84 14.92
CA ASP A 369 17.21 9.12 14.17
C ASP A 369 16.96 9.61 12.74
N HIS A 370 15.88 9.15 12.10
CA HIS A 370 15.54 9.45 10.70
C HIS A 370 14.20 10.16 10.53
N ALA A 371 13.81 10.98 11.51
CA ALA A 371 12.56 11.72 11.47
C ALA A 371 12.47 12.63 10.24
N ASP A 372 13.55 13.31 9.87
CA ASP A 372 13.59 14.17 8.68
C ASP A 372 13.30 13.39 7.39
N LEU A 373 13.90 12.20 7.22
CA LEU A 373 13.68 11.33 6.07
C LEU A 373 12.25 10.79 6.00
N LEU A 374 11.70 10.34 7.14
CA LEU A 374 10.30 9.87 7.17
C LEU A 374 9.33 11.02 6.90
N ARG A 375 9.62 12.24 7.37
CA ARG A 375 8.81 13.42 7.08
C ARG A 375 8.86 13.78 5.59
N GLU A 376 10.04 13.71 4.99
CA GLU A 376 10.27 13.99 3.58
C GLU A 376 9.48 13.04 2.67
N SER A 377 9.41 11.75 3.02
CA SER A 377 8.64 10.75 2.28
C SER A 377 7.13 11.04 2.15
N ALA A 378 6.59 11.93 2.99
CA ALA A 378 5.21 12.39 2.95
C ALA A 378 5.09 13.87 2.56
N ALA A 379 6.17 14.53 2.13
CA ALA A 379 6.17 15.95 1.82
C ALA A 379 5.72 16.20 0.37
N THR A 380 4.59 16.89 0.22
CA THR A 380 4.16 17.45 -1.06
C THR A 380 3.54 18.82 -0.82
N VAL A 381 3.56 19.68 -1.84
CA VAL A 381 2.98 21.04 -1.74
C VAL A 381 1.52 20.98 -1.28
N GLY A 382 0.73 20.03 -1.82
CA GLY A 382 -0.66 19.83 -1.43
C GLY A 382 -0.80 19.38 0.02
N ASN A 383 0.04 18.44 0.46
CA ASN A 383 -0.01 17.87 1.79
C ASN A 383 0.45 18.87 2.88
N ASP A 384 1.36 19.79 2.57
CA ASP A 384 1.79 20.83 3.50
C ASP A 384 0.65 21.83 3.83
N TYR A 385 -0.34 21.99 2.95
CA TYR A 385 -1.58 22.72 3.29
C TYR A 385 -2.54 21.91 4.19
N ARG A 386 -2.37 20.60 4.26
CA ARG A 386 -3.19 19.70 5.08
C ARG A 386 -2.64 19.54 6.49
N LEU A 387 -1.33 19.28 6.62
CA LEU A 387 -0.69 18.96 7.89
C LEU A 387 -0.79 20.11 8.89
N GLY A 388 -1.01 19.77 10.17
CA GLY A 388 -1.18 20.74 11.26
C GLY A 388 -2.51 21.52 11.25
N ALA A 389 -3.47 21.12 10.40
CA ALA A 389 -4.81 21.67 10.36
C ALA A 389 -5.84 20.71 10.99
N ASN A 390 -7.11 20.81 10.59
CA ASN A 390 -8.21 19.98 11.11
C ASN A 390 -7.91 18.48 11.03
N GLU A 391 -7.67 17.85 12.18
CA GLU A 391 -7.44 16.41 12.40
C GLU A 391 -6.21 15.80 11.74
N ALA A 392 -5.59 16.50 10.81
CA ALA A 392 -4.31 16.12 10.23
C ALA A 392 -3.19 16.24 11.27
N PRO A 393 -2.24 15.29 11.31
CA PRO A 393 -1.12 15.38 12.23
C PRO A 393 -0.27 16.63 11.95
N PRO A 394 0.45 17.16 12.96
CA PRO A 394 1.41 18.24 12.74
C PRO A 394 2.53 17.77 11.81
N ALA A 395 3.23 18.74 11.20
CA ALA A 395 4.41 18.45 10.37
C ALA A 395 5.64 17.97 11.18
N VAL A 396 5.52 17.88 12.50
CA VAL A 396 6.53 17.38 13.43
C VAL A 396 6.22 15.91 13.71
N LEU A 397 7.16 15.01 13.42
CA LEU A 397 7.01 13.60 13.74
C LEU A 397 7.02 13.37 15.25
N SER A 398 6.10 12.53 15.68
CA SER A 398 6.04 12.01 17.04
C SER A 398 5.37 10.65 17.02
N VAL A 399 5.78 9.77 17.93
CA VAL A 399 5.20 8.44 18.07
C VAL A 399 4.22 8.42 19.24
N PHE A 400 3.05 7.85 19.03
CA PHE A 400 2.09 7.56 20.08
C PHE A 400 2.00 6.06 20.34
N LEU A 401 2.35 5.64 21.55
CA LEU A 401 2.29 4.23 21.97
C LEU A 401 1.06 3.92 22.81
N GLY A 402 0.51 4.97 23.42
CA GLY A 402 -0.54 4.92 24.42
C GLY A 402 -0.12 4.24 25.72
N GLU A 403 -1.00 4.27 26.72
CA GLU A 403 -0.61 4.10 28.13
C GLU A 403 0.01 2.75 28.47
N GLN A 404 -0.52 1.66 27.93
CA GLN A 404 -0.06 0.31 28.26
C GLN A 404 1.39 0.07 27.80
N ILE A 405 1.71 0.47 26.57
CA ILE A 405 3.03 0.25 25.98
C ILE A 405 4.02 1.30 26.51
N GLN A 406 3.59 2.54 26.72
CA GLN A 406 4.40 3.57 27.35
C GLN A 406 4.88 3.14 28.75
N ASP A 407 3.98 2.59 29.57
CA ASP A 407 4.31 2.09 30.93
C ASP A 407 5.39 1.00 30.92
N ILE A 408 5.41 0.15 29.88
CA ILE A 408 6.44 -0.88 29.71
C ILE A 408 7.80 -0.25 29.41
N LEU A 409 7.84 0.74 28.51
CA LEU A 409 9.09 1.45 28.20
C LEU A 409 9.60 2.22 29.43
N ASP A 410 8.72 2.88 30.18
CA ASP A 410 9.09 3.60 31.40
C ASP A 410 9.73 2.65 32.44
N GLN A 411 9.19 1.42 32.59
CA GLN A 411 9.78 0.38 33.44
C GLN A 411 11.16 -0.08 32.95
N ILE A 412 11.34 -0.26 31.63
CA ILE A 412 12.61 -0.64 31.00
C ILE A 412 13.66 0.47 31.22
N ILE A 413 13.29 1.73 31.01
CA ILE A 413 14.18 2.90 31.23
C ILE A 413 14.61 2.96 32.70
N ALA A 414 13.68 2.80 33.64
CA ALA A 414 13.96 2.89 35.07
C ALA A 414 14.85 1.73 35.57
N SER A 415 14.50 0.49 35.21
CA SER A 415 15.03 -0.71 35.89
C SER A 415 15.76 -1.70 34.96
N GLY A 416 15.73 -1.49 33.64
CA GLY A 416 16.27 -2.38 32.63
C GLY A 416 15.37 -3.59 32.31
N ASN A 417 14.19 -3.71 32.93
CA ASN A 417 13.23 -4.76 32.65
C ASN A 417 11.80 -4.27 32.88
N ALA A 418 10.83 -4.81 32.13
CA ALA A 418 9.41 -4.67 32.44
C ALA A 418 8.94 -5.84 33.30
N THR A 419 8.19 -5.56 34.37
CA THR A 419 7.69 -6.57 35.32
C THR A 419 6.17 -6.65 35.35
N SER A 420 5.48 -5.63 34.81
CA SER A 420 4.03 -5.56 34.84
C SER A 420 3.48 -4.88 33.59
N THR A 421 2.18 -4.99 33.38
CA THR A 421 1.47 -4.34 32.28
C THR A 421 0.10 -3.89 32.78
N LYS A 422 -0.29 -2.65 32.43
CA LYS A 422 -1.65 -2.15 32.68
C LYS A 422 -2.71 -3.07 32.06
N GLN A 423 -3.70 -3.45 32.85
CA GLN A 423 -4.77 -4.36 32.44
C GLN A 423 -5.98 -3.58 31.91
N SER A 424 -6.72 -4.25 31.03
CA SER A 424 -8.01 -3.82 30.49
C SER A 424 -9.09 -3.86 31.58
N GLU A 425 -9.88 -2.80 31.73
CA GLU A 425 -11.00 -2.73 32.67
C GLU A 425 -12.31 -3.20 32.02
N LEU A 426 -13.24 -3.74 32.82
CA LEU A 426 -14.58 -4.08 32.34
C LEU A 426 -15.43 -2.80 32.31
N LEU A 427 -15.88 -2.40 31.11
CA LEU A 427 -16.80 -1.30 30.94
C LEU A 427 -18.23 -1.79 31.11
N LYS A 428 -18.88 -1.28 32.16
CA LYS A 428 -20.30 -1.56 32.41
C LYS A 428 -21.15 -0.64 31.56
N THR A 429 -22.00 -1.22 30.70
CA THR A 429 -22.89 -0.44 29.83
C THR A 429 -24.05 0.19 30.60
N GLY A 430 -24.41 -0.39 31.75
CA GLY A 430 -25.50 0.07 32.60
C GLY A 430 -26.90 -0.18 32.03
N VAL A 431 -27.00 -0.88 30.89
CA VAL A 431 -28.28 -1.23 30.23
C VAL A 431 -28.39 -2.74 30.21
N ALA A 432 -29.42 -3.30 30.85
CA ALA A 432 -29.57 -4.75 31.02
C ALA A 432 -29.62 -5.56 29.71
N THR A 433 -30.03 -4.94 28.60
CA THR A 433 -30.06 -5.58 27.28
C THR A 433 -28.72 -5.51 26.54
N LEU A 434 -27.76 -4.72 27.02
CA LEU A 434 -26.44 -4.58 26.42
C LEU A 434 -25.41 -5.38 27.22
N PRO A 435 -24.51 -6.13 26.55
CA PRO A 435 -23.45 -6.82 27.24
C PRO A 435 -22.43 -5.82 27.78
N ASP A 436 -21.96 -6.04 29.01
CA ASP A 436 -20.72 -5.42 29.48
C ASP A 436 -19.55 -5.99 28.69
N PHE A 437 -18.57 -5.15 28.35
CA PHE A 437 -17.43 -5.55 27.53
C PHE A 437 -16.12 -5.05 28.12
N LYS A 438 -15.04 -5.76 27.79
CA LYS A 438 -13.70 -5.34 28.20
C LYS A 438 -13.29 -4.14 27.37
N LYS A 439 -12.95 -3.03 28.04
CA LYS A 439 -12.34 -1.86 27.42
C LYS A 439 -10.92 -2.23 26.98
N ASP A 440 -10.47 -1.68 25.86
CA ASP A 440 -9.05 -1.73 25.50
C ASP A 440 -8.20 -1.05 26.59
N ALA A 441 -6.98 -1.54 26.80
CA ALA A 441 -6.10 -1.07 27.86
C ALA A 441 -5.57 0.37 27.66
N THR A 442 -5.75 0.90 26.45
CA THR A 442 -5.20 2.17 25.99
C THR A 442 -6.23 2.85 25.08
N ASP A 443 -6.40 4.16 25.24
CA ASP A 443 -7.17 4.98 24.30
C ASP A 443 -6.33 5.35 23.07
N ARG A 444 -6.97 5.63 21.94
CA ARG A 444 -6.29 5.95 20.68
C ARG A 444 -6.07 7.46 20.55
N ASN A 445 -4.90 7.87 20.06
CA ASN A 445 -4.67 9.27 19.66
C ASN A 445 -4.83 9.42 18.15
N ARG A 446 -5.81 10.21 17.73
CA ARG A 446 -6.13 10.49 16.31
C ARG A 446 -5.13 11.43 15.64
N THR A 447 -4.46 12.31 16.40
CA THR A 447 -3.64 13.42 15.87
C THR A 447 -2.15 13.11 15.79
N SER A 448 -1.70 11.96 16.31
CA SER A 448 -0.29 11.58 16.24
C SER A 448 0.10 11.23 14.80
N PRO A 449 1.24 11.73 14.29
CA PRO A 449 1.80 11.37 12.99
C PRO A 449 2.03 9.87 12.81
N PHE A 450 2.59 9.22 13.83
CA PHE A 450 2.85 7.78 13.85
C PHE A 450 2.24 7.20 15.12
N ALA A 451 1.34 6.24 15.00
CA ALA A 451 0.59 5.73 16.16
C ALA A 451 0.54 4.21 16.19
N PHE A 452 0.85 3.65 17.36
CA PHE A 452 0.65 2.23 17.61
C PHE A 452 -0.84 1.95 17.76
N THR A 453 -1.38 1.06 16.93
CA THR A 453 -2.81 0.71 16.90
C THR A 453 -3.05 -0.76 17.23
N GLY A 454 -2.27 -1.29 18.17
CA GLY A 454 -2.48 -2.59 18.81
C GLY A 454 -1.54 -3.68 18.32
N ASN A 455 -1.38 -3.85 17.01
CA ASN A 455 -0.48 -4.85 16.42
C ASN A 455 0.21 -4.35 15.13
N LYS A 456 0.20 -3.03 14.92
CA LYS A 456 0.71 -2.33 13.75
C LYS A 456 0.91 -0.86 14.10
N PHE A 457 1.65 -0.15 13.27
CA PHE A 457 1.72 1.31 13.34
C PHE A 457 0.93 1.94 12.19
N GLU A 458 0.34 3.08 12.47
CA GLU A 458 -0.42 3.87 11.50
C GLU A 458 0.34 5.17 11.25
N PHE A 459 0.82 5.35 10.03
CA PHE A 459 1.47 6.57 9.58
C PHE A 459 0.46 7.49 8.88
N ARG A 460 0.09 8.58 9.55
CA ARG A 460 -1.02 9.47 9.15
C ARG A 460 -0.60 10.67 8.32
N MET A 461 0.70 10.84 8.08
CA MET A 461 1.19 11.99 7.35
C MET A 461 1.02 11.87 5.85
N VAL A 462 0.87 10.66 5.30
CA VAL A 462 0.81 10.47 3.83
C VAL A 462 -0.39 11.22 3.24
N GLY A 463 -0.14 11.92 2.15
CA GLY A 463 -1.17 12.67 1.42
C GLY A 463 -2.11 11.76 0.63
N SER A 464 -3.36 12.16 0.46
CA SER A 464 -4.36 11.41 -0.32
C SER A 464 -3.96 11.19 -1.78
N SER A 465 -3.14 12.04 -2.39
CA SER A 465 -2.67 11.88 -3.78
C SER A 465 -1.34 11.13 -3.91
N ALA A 466 -0.56 11.02 -2.82
CA ALA A 466 0.79 10.46 -2.84
C ALA A 466 0.81 8.93 -3.03
N SER A 467 1.88 8.38 -3.60
CA SER A 467 2.11 6.93 -3.57
C SER A 467 2.52 6.51 -2.15
N ILE A 468 2.03 5.36 -1.68
CA ILE A 468 2.49 4.78 -0.41
C ILE A 468 3.85 4.07 -0.54
N ALA A 469 4.40 3.94 -1.75
CA ALA A 469 5.68 3.28 -1.99
C ALA A 469 6.86 3.96 -1.28
N GLU A 470 6.90 5.29 -1.32
CA GLU A 470 8.01 6.09 -0.78
C GLU A 470 8.03 6.09 0.75
N PRO A 471 6.92 6.38 1.46
CA PRO A 471 6.81 6.16 2.91
C PRO A 471 7.26 4.77 3.36
N ASN A 472 6.80 3.73 2.65
CA ASN A 472 7.14 2.35 2.97
C ASN A 472 8.60 2.01 2.67
N THR A 473 9.19 2.59 1.62
CA THR A 473 10.62 2.45 1.32
C THR A 473 11.45 2.99 2.48
N VAL A 474 11.10 4.18 2.98
CA VAL A 474 11.79 4.79 4.13
C VAL A 474 11.58 3.96 5.38
N LEU A 475 10.34 3.64 5.76
CA LEU A 475 10.03 2.85 6.96
C LEU A 475 10.77 1.51 6.99
N ASN A 476 10.75 0.76 5.88
CA ASN A 476 11.46 -0.50 5.77
C ASN A 476 12.97 -0.31 5.93
N THR A 477 13.55 0.72 5.29
CA THR A 477 15.01 0.94 5.28
C THR A 477 15.53 1.35 6.66
N ILE A 478 14.91 2.34 7.31
CA ILE A 478 15.33 2.82 8.63
C ILE A 478 15.15 1.74 9.71
N THR A 479 14.09 0.93 9.60
CA THR A 479 13.87 -0.18 10.51
C THR A 479 14.88 -1.30 10.28
N ALA A 480 15.22 -1.60 9.02
CA ALA A 480 16.25 -2.58 8.70
C ALA A 480 17.62 -2.18 9.26
N GLU A 481 17.98 -0.89 9.18
CA GLU A 481 19.21 -0.36 9.80
C GLU A 481 19.24 -0.60 11.31
N ALA A 482 18.19 -0.19 12.03
CA ALA A 482 18.10 -0.40 13.48
C ALA A 482 18.12 -1.90 13.86
N PHE A 483 17.49 -2.78 13.06
CA PHE A 483 17.58 -4.23 13.26
C PHE A 483 19.00 -4.74 13.02
N CYS A 484 19.71 -4.23 12.01
CA CYS A 484 21.08 -4.61 11.73
C CYS A 484 22.00 -4.24 12.90
N GLU A 485 21.90 -3.02 13.42
CA GLU A 485 22.67 -2.56 14.58
C GLU A 485 22.42 -3.44 15.82
N ALA A 486 21.14 -3.72 16.11
CA ALA A 486 20.78 -4.59 17.22
C ALA A 486 21.33 -6.01 17.05
N CYS A 487 21.19 -6.60 15.86
CA CYS A 487 21.71 -7.95 15.58
C CYS A 487 23.24 -7.99 15.68
N ASP A 488 23.94 -6.98 15.14
CA ASP A 488 25.40 -6.91 15.15
C ASP A 488 25.99 -6.85 16.56
N GLU A 489 25.26 -6.28 17.52
CA GLU A 489 25.63 -6.28 18.94
C GLU A 489 25.27 -7.61 19.61
N LEU A 490 24.02 -8.08 19.47
CA LEU A 490 23.51 -9.26 20.16
C LEU A 490 24.16 -10.57 19.69
N GLU A 491 24.50 -10.69 18.40
CA GLU A 491 25.19 -11.87 17.86
C GLU A 491 26.61 -12.04 18.41
N LYS A 492 27.23 -10.96 18.90
CA LYS A 492 28.58 -10.98 19.47
C LYS A 492 28.59 -11.11 21.00
N ALA A 493 27.42 -11.13 21.63
CA ALA A 493 27.30 -11.15 23.08
C ALA A 493 27.56 -12.56 23.65
N ASP A 494 28.39 -12.65 24.69
CA ASP A 494 28.60 -13.90 25.44
C ASP A 494 27.36 -14.30 26.25
N ASP A 495 26.61 -13.31 26.75
CA ASP A 495 25.33 -13.47 27.45
C ASP A 495 24.25 -12.66 26.72
N PHE A 496 23.45 -13.36 25.92
CA PHE A 496 22.38 -12.77 25.12
C PHE A 496 21.35 -12.02 25.97
N ASP A 497 20.89 -12.62 27.08
CA ASP A 497 19.82 -12.04 27.90
C ASP A 497 20.28 -10.75 28.59
N ALA A 498 21.53 -10.73 29.07
CA ALA A 498 22.12 -9.54 29.67
C ALA A 498 22.34 -8.43 28.63
N ALA A 499 22.88 -8.78 27.45
CA ALA A 499 23.10 -7.83 26.37
C ALA A 499 21.79 -7.24 25.85
N LEU A 500 20.76 -8.06 25.67
CA LEU A 500 19.43 -7.63 25.24
C LEU A 500 18.82 -6.62 26.22
N LYS A 501 18.85 -6.90 27.51
CA LYS A 501 18.34 -5.97 28.53
C LYS A 501 19.12 -4.67 28.59
N SER A 502 20.44 -4.74 28.41
CA SER A 502 21.29 -3.56 28.32
C SER A 502 20.95 -2.72 27.08
N LEU A 503 20.75 -3.39 25.94
CA LEU A 503 20.39 -2.75 24.67
C LEU A 503 19.02 -2.09 24.74
N LEU A 504 18.00 -2.77 25.31
CA LEU A 504 16.66 -2.22 25.47
C LEU A 504 16.62 -0.96 26.35
N LYS A 505 17.53 -0.86 27.32
CA LYS A 505 17.60 0.28 28.24
C LYS A 505 18.34 1.48 27.65
N ARG A 506 19.33 1.23 26.79
CA ARG A 506 20.15 2.26 26.16
C ARG A 506 19.42 2.86 24.98
#